data_AF-A0A2V9MK78-F1
#
_entry.id   AF-A0A2V9MK78-F1
#
_cell.length_a   1.000
_cell.length_b   1.000
_cell.length_c   1.000
_cell.angle_alpha   90.00
_cell.angle_beta   90.00
_cell.angle_gamma   90.00
#
_symmetry.space_group_name_H-M   'P 1'
#
loop_
_entity.id
_entity.type
_entity.pdbx_description
1 polymer ?
#
loop_
_entity_poly.entity_id
_entity_poly.type
_entity_poly.pdbx_seq_one_letter_code
_entity_poly.pdbx_strand_id
1 'polypeptide(L)'
;LRLYVHTLARIRGRQRFGYLLERLKRIMQMVAQRDVFRGDRSEFYLRVVTQANLAALQQYQPRVYPGHVVLFRAEGRKVASGDDRRLAWNQLAAGGLEIQAVPGADSGLMLTEPHVRVLARRLEACIESARLATMVGRT
;
A
#
# COMPACT_ATOMS: atom_id res chain seq x y z
N LEU A 1 0.00 15.99 20.42
CA LEU A 1 -0.34 15.53 21.79
C LEU A 1 -1.82 15.71 22.20
N ARG A 2 -2.60 16.64 21.64
CA ARG A 2 -4.04 16.81 21.99
C ARG A 2 -5.02 15.76 21.41
N LEU A 3 -4.60 14.93 20.44
CA LEU A 3 -5.49 13.96 19.78
C LEU A 3 -5.62 12.60 20.49
N TYR A 4 -4.81 12.33 21.52
CA TYR A 4 -4.84 11.04 22.26
C TYR A 4 -5.63 11.08 23.58
N VAL A 5 -5.87 12.28 24.13
CA VAL A 5 -6.48 12.44 25.46
C VAL A 5 -7.99 12.15 25.44
N HIS A 6 -8.65 12.26 24.29
CA HIS A 6 -10.11 12.09 24.18
C HIS A 6 -10.55 10.62 23.97
N THR A 7 -9.64 9.69 23.69
CA THR A 7 -9.97 8.25 23.55
C THR A 7 -10.07 7.54 24.91
N LEU A 8 -9.47 8.11 25.96
CA LEU A 8 -9.32 7.45 27.26
C LEU A 8 -10.51 7.64 28.23
N ALA A 9 -11.51 8.45 27.87
CA ALA A 9 -12.64 8.72 28.75
C ALA A 9 -13.83 7.74 28.63
N ARG A 10 -13.75 6.66 27.83
CA ARG A 10 -14.94 5.81 27.54
C ARG A 10 -14.73 4.30 27.61
N ILE A 11 -13.99 3.78 28.59
CA ILE A 11 -13.90 2.33 28.80
C ILE A 11 -14.07 1.98 30.29
N ARG A 12 -15.32 1.75 30.72
CA ARG A 12 -15.66 0.97 31.92
C ARG A 12 -16.05 -0.44 31.47
N GLY A 13 -15.49 -1.47 32.09
CA GLY A 13 -15.91 -2.86 31.90
C GLY A 13 -14.92 -3.89 32.44
N ARG A 14 -15.41 -4.81 33.28
CA ARG A 14 -14.63 -5.77 34.09
C ARG A 14 -14.08 -7.01 33.35
N GLN A 15 -14.09 -7.03 32.00
CA GLN A 15 -13.56 -8.14 31.18
C GLN A 15 -12.41 -7.75 30.22
N ARG A 16 -11.86 -6.53 30.30
CA ARG A 16 -10.80 -6.04 29.38
C ARG A 16 -9.39 -5.98 29.98
N PHE A 17 -9.20 -6.45 31.22
CA PHE A 17 -7.91 -6.33 31.91
C PHE A 17 -6.78 -7.15 31.27
N GLY A 18 -7.06 -8.34 30.72
CA GLY A 18 -6.02 -9.16 30.06
C GLY A 18 -5.40 -8.50 28.82
N TYR A 19 -6.24 -7.97 27.92
CA TYR A 19 -5.77 -7.30 26.71
C TYR A 19 -5.10 -5.94 27.00
N LEU A 20 -5.60 -5.20 28.00
CA LEU A 20 -4.97 -3.93 28.41
C LEU A 20 -3.59 -4.16 29.04
N LEU A 21 -3.45 -5.19 29.89
CA LEU A 21 -2.18 -5.51 30.56
C LEU A 21 -1.11 -5.92 29.55
N GLU A 22 -1.45 -6.72 28.53
CA GLU A 22 -0.49 -7.03 27.46
C GLU A 22 -0.04 -5.79 26.67
N ARG A 23 -0.95 -4.85 26.43
CA ARG A 23 -0.64 -3.63 25.69
C ARG A 23 0.19 -2.65 26.54
N LEU A 24 -0.09 -2.59 27.84
CA LEU A 24 0.68 -1.80 28.81
C LEU A 24 2.08 -2.37 29.04
N LYS A 25 2.24 -3.70 29.08
CA LYS A 25 3.55 -4.34 29.20
C LYS A 25 4.46 -4.03 28.01
N ARG A 26 3.90 -4.03 26.79
CA ARG A 26 4.60 -3.62 25.57
C ARG A 26 5.01 -2.14 25.60
N ILE A 27 4.12 -1.26 26.06
CA ILE A 27 4.43 0.17 26.23
C ILE A 27 5.53 0.39 27.29
N MET A 28 5.46 -0.31 28.43
CA MET A 28 6.50 -0.21 29.45
C MET A 28 7.85 -0.77 29.00
N GLN A 29 7.88 -1.84 28.19
CA GLN A 29 9.12 -2.33 27.58
C GLN A 29 9.72 -1.32 26.59
N MET A 30 8.88 -0.65 25.78
CA MET A 30 9.31 0.43 24.89
C MET A 30 9.88 1.64 25.66
N VAL A 31 9.31 1.96 26.82
CA VAL A 31 9.79 3.05 27.69
C VAL A 31 11.08 2.67 28.44
N ALA A 32 11.19 1.44 28.94
CA ALA A 32 12.35 0.96 29.69
C ALA A 32 13.64 0.87 28.85
N GLN A 33 13.52 0.63 27.54
CA GLN A 33 14.68 0.55 26.63
C GLN A 33 15.17 1.90 26.09
N ARG A 34 14.66 3.06 26.56
CA ARG A 34 14.98 4.40 26.01
C ARG A 34 14.70 4.52 24.48
N ASP A 35 13.83 3.69 23.92
CA ASP A 35 13.48 3.67 22.49
C ASP A 35 12.45 4.75 22.08
N VAL A 36 11.93 5.52 23.05
CA VAL A 36 10.94 6.59 22.81
C VAL A 36 11.45 7.64 21.80
N PHE A 37 12.76 7.86 21.72
CA PHE A 37 13.37 8.81 20.78
C PHE A 37 13.51 8.31 19.33
N ARG A 38 13.40 6.99 19.06
CA ARG A 38 13.40 6.47 17.68
C ARG A 38 12.04 6.67 16.97
N GLY A 39 10.94 6.61 17.72
CA GLY A 39 9.59 6.79 17.18
C GLY A 39 9.29 8.21 16.69
N ASP A 40 9.80 9.24 17.38
CA ASP A 40 9.52 10.63 17.03
C ASP A 40 10.22 11.06 15.73
N ARG A 41 11.44 10.56 15.50
CA ARG A 41 12.15 10.75 14.22
C ARG A 41 11.46 10.03 13.07
N SER A 42 11.03 8.78 13.25
CA SER A 42 10.38 8.01 12.19
C SER A 42 9.03 8.62 11.79
N GLU A 43 8.22 9.08 12.74
CA GLU A 43 6.98 9.80 12.45
C GLU A 43 7.23 11.11 11.70
N PHE A 44 8.26 11.87 12.10
CA PHE A 44 8.67 13.08 11.39
C PHE A 44 9.11 12.79 9.95
N TYR A 45 9.98 11.79 9.74
CA TYR A 45 10.44 11.38 8.41
C TYR A 45 9.27 10.92 7.52
N LEU A 46 8.31 10.17 8.06
CA LEU A 46 7.12 9.74 7.33
C LEU A 46 6.28 10.93 6.87
N ARG A 47 6.13 11.97 7.70
CA ARG A 47 5.40 13.19 7.32
C ARG A 47 6.10 13.94 6.20
N VAL A 48 7.42 14.13 6.30
CA VAL A 48 8.21 14.82 5.28
C VAL A 48 8.12 14.08 3.94
N VAL A 49 8.32 12.76 3.94
CA VAL A 49 8.24 11.94 2.72
C VAL A 49 6.82 11.96 2.13
N THR A 50 5.80 11.87 2.99
CA THR A 50 4.40 11.92 2.54
C THR A 50 4.08 13.27 1.91
N GLN A 51 4.51 14.38 2.51
CA GLN A 51 4.30 15.72 1.96
C GLN A 51 5.03 15.92 0.64
N ALA A 52 6.28 15.44 0.52
CA ALA A 52 7.03 15.46 -0.73
C ALA A 52 6.34 14.65 -1.83
N ASN A 53 5.86 13.44 -1.52
CA ASN A 53 5.14 12.60 -2.47
C ASN A 53 3.81 13.24 -2.92
N LEU A 54 3.09 13.90 -2.00
CA LEU A 54 1.87 14.64 -2.35
C LEU A 54 2.19 15.83 -3.25
N ALA A 55 3.23 16.61 -2.96
CA ALA A 55 3.65 17.72 -3.81
C ALA A 55 4.04 17.24 -5.22
N ALA A 56 4.80 16.14 -5.31
CA ALA A 56 5.14 15.51 -6.60
C ALA A 56 3.90 15.04 -7.35
N LEU A 57 2.93 14.41 -6.66
CA LEU A 57 1.67 13.96 -7.25
C LEU A 57 0.85 15.13 -7.81
N GLN A 58 0.81 16.28 -7.13
CA GLN A 58 0.08 17.47 -7.60
C GLN A 58 0.72 18.11 -8.84
N GLN A 59 2.04 17.97 -9.00
CA GLN A 59 2.77 18.56 -10.13
C GLN A 59 2.92 17.58 -11.30
N TYR A 60 2.68 16.29 -11.09
CA TYR A 60 2.83 15.28 -12.12
C TYR A 60 1.75 15.41 -13.20
N GLN A 61 2.19 15.60 -14.44
CA GLN A 61 1.33 15.60 -15.63
C GLN A 61 1.51 14.26 -16.37
N PRO A 62 0.54 13.33 -16.27
CA PRO A 62 0.64 12.03 -16.93
C PRO A 62 0.75 12.20 -18.45
N ARG A 63 1.66 11.44 -19.06
CA ARG A 63 1.79 11.34 -20.52
C ARG A 63 1.32 9.97 -20.98
N VAL A 64 0.80 9.90 -22.20
CA VAL A 64 0.44 8.63 -22.84
C VAL A 64 1.70 7.77 -22.97
N TYR A 65 1.60 6.53 -22.55
CA TYR A 65 2.61 5.51 -22.66
C TYR A 65 2.23 4.56 -23.82
N PRO A 66 3.07 4.44 -24.87
CA PRO A 66 2.73 3.64 -26.04
C PRO A 66 2.86 2.12 -25.80
N GLY A 67 3.49 1.71 -24.70
CA GLY A 67 3.66 0.30 -24.36
C GLY A 67 2.45 -0.30 -23.66
N HIS A 68 2.46 -1.63 -23.56
CA HIS A 68 1.50 -2.39 -22.78
C HIS A 68 1.74 -2.22 -21.28
N VAL A 69 0.67 -2.12 -20.49
CA VAL A 69 0.71 -1.98 -19.03
C VAL A 69 -0.08 -3.11 -18.38
N VAL A 70 0.51 -3.74 -17.36
CA VAL A 70 -0.20 -4.70 -16.50
C VAL A 70 -0.42 -4.07 -15.12
N LEU A 71 -1.69 -3.96 -14.71
CA LEU A 71 -2.10 -3.45 -13.40
C LEU A 71 -2.55 -4.60 -12.49
N PHE A 72 -1.75 -4.89 -11.46
CA PHE A 72 -2.13 -5.79 -10.39
C PHE A 72 -3.02 -5.08 -9.35
N ARG A 73 -4.14 -5.69 -8.97
CA ARG A 73 -5.02 -5.17 -7.90
C ARG A 73 -5.37 -6.25 -6.89
N ALA A 74 -5.60 -5.83 -5.64
CA ALA A 74 -6.15 -6.69 -4.62
C ALA A 74 -7.61 -7.05 -4.91
N GLU A 75 -7.96 -8.33 -4.79
CA GLU A 75 -9.32 -8.86 -5.01
C GLU A 75 -10.36 -8.21 -4.10
N GLY A 76 -10.04 -7.99 -2.83
CA GLY A 76 -10.96 -7.41 -1.85
C GLY A 76 -11.17 -5.90 -2.00
N ARG A 77 -10.42 -5.23 -2.88
CA ARG A 77 -10.56 -3.79 -3.10
C ARG A 77 -11.81 -3.52 -3.94
N LYS A 78 -12.89 -3.14 -3.26
CA LYS A 78 -14.11 -2.63 -3.89
C LYS A 78 -13.79 -1.33 -4.62
N VAL A 79 -14.19 -1.23 -5.88
CA VAL A 79 -14.10 0.01 -6.65
C VAL A 79 -15.40 0.76 -6.46
N ALA A 80 -15.32 1.98 -5.92
CA ALA A 80 -16.48 2.83 -5.76
C ALA A 80 -17.00 3.24 -7.15
N SER A 81 -18.30 3.04 -7.39
CA SER A 81 -18.96 3.45 -8.62
C SER A 81 -18.96 4.97 -8.73
N GLY A 82 -18.27 5.52 -9.74
CA GLY A 82 -18.29 6.95 -10.07
C GLY A 82 -16.92 7.58 -10.33
N ASP A 83 -15.85 7.03 -9.76
CA ASP A 83 -14.48 7.54 -9.95
C ASP A 83 -13.48 6.38 -10.00
N ASP A 84 -13.73 5.46 -10.93
CA ASP A 84 -12.82 4.36 -11.16
C ASP A 84 -11.54 4.87 -11.81
N ARG A 85 -10.55 5.24 -10.98
CA ARG A 85 -9.22 5.69 -11.44
C ARG A 85 -8.47 4.64 -12.28
N ARG A 86 -8.97 3.39 -12.37
CA ARG A 86 -8.48 2.42 -13.37
C ARG A 86 -8.77 2.88 -14.80
N LEU A 87 -9.83 3.66 -15.03
CA LEU A 87 -10.18 4.26 -16.32
C LEU A 87 -9.13 5.27 -16.81
N ALA A 88 -8.41 5.92 -15.89
CA ALA A 88 -7.30 6.82 -16.26
C ALA A 88 -6.13 6.03 -16.89
N TRP A 89 -5.87 4.81 -16.43
CA TRP A 89 -4.86 3.95 -17.06
C TRP A 89 -5.27 3.49 -18.46
N ASN A 90 -6.56 3.28 -18.71
CA ASN A 90 -7.05 2.94 -20.04
C ASN A 90 -6.81 4.07 -21.06
N GLN A 91 -6.82 5.32 -20.62
CA GLN A 91 -6.50 6.48 -21.46
C GLN A 91 -5.00 6.68 -21.66
N LEU A 92 -4.18 6.24 -20.69
CA LEU A 92 -2.73 6.46 -20.70
C LEU A 92 -1.95 5.31 -21.34
N ALA A 93 -2.43 4.07 -21.27
CA ALA A 93 -1.74 2.89 -21.80
C ALA A 93 -2.19 2.60 -23.24
N ALA A 94 -1.63 3.32 -24.22
CA ALA A 94 -2.01 3.17 -25.63
C ALA A 94 -1.63 1.81 -26.22
N GLY A 95 -0.63 1.12 -25.66
CA GLY A 95 -0.28 -0.26 -26.03
C GLY A 95 -1.15 -1.33 -25.38
N GLY A 96 -2.22 -0.94 -24.69
CA GLY A 96 -3.15 -1.83 -24.00
C GLY A 96 -2.94 -1.89 -22.48
N LEU A 97 -4.03 -2.13 -21.77
CA LEU A 97 -4.07 -2.30 -20.32
C LEU A 97 -4.62 -3.68 -19.97
N GLU A 98 -3.81 -4.48 -19.29
CA GLU A 98 -4.24 -5.73 -18.67
C GLU A 98 -4.43 -5.52 -17.17
N ILE A 99 -5.50 -6.06 -16.59
CA ILE A 99 -5.77 -5.96 -15.16
C ILE A 99 -5.83 -7.37 -14.54
N GLN A 100 -4.91 -7.66 -13.63
CA GLN A 100 -4.86 -8.94 -12.93
C GLN A 100 -5.24 -8.77 -11.44
N ALA A 101 -6.23 -9.52 -10.98
CA ALA A 101 -6.63 -9.53 -9.57
C ALA A 101 -5.78 -10.52 -8.77
N VAL A 102 -5.26 -10.11 -7.62
CA VAL A 102 -4.40 -10.88 -6.72
C VAL A 102 -5.09 -10.98 -5.35
N PRO A 103 -5.00 -12.13 -4.68
CA PRO A 103 -5.55 -12.29 -3.33
C PRO A 103 -5.08 -11.19 -2.37
N GLY A 104 -5.98 -10.76 -1.49
CA GLY A 104 -5.71 -9.72 -0.49
C GLY A 104 -6.90 -8.77 -0.34
N ALA A 105 -7.17 -8.31 0.89
CA ALA A 105 -8.29 -7.39 1.13
C ALA A 105 -8.01 -5.97 0.60
N ASP A 106 -6.74 -5.59 0.53
CA ASP A 106 -6.26 -4.31 0.03
C ASP A 106 -4.87 -4.46 -0.61
N SER A 107 -4.36 -3.37 -1.19
CA SER A 107 -3.06 -3.34 -1.86
C SER A 107 -1.88 -3.62 -0.91
N GLY A 108 -2.01 -3.37 0.39
CA GLY A 108 -0.98 -3.69 1.38
C GLY A 108 -0.94 -5.19 1.67
N LEU A 109 -2.08 -5.81 1.97
CA LEU A 109 -2.16 -7.24 2.22
C LEU A 109 -1.78 -8.08 1.00
N MET A 110 -2.10 -7.61 -0.21
CA MET A 110 -1.65 -8.22 -1.48
C MET A 110 -0.11 -8.39 -1.56
N LEU A 111 0.65 -7.51 -0.91
CA LEU A 111 2.12 -7.50 -0.89
C LEU A 111 2.71 -8.31 0.26
N THR A 112 1.88 -8.98 1.05
CA THR A 112 2.31 -9.79 2.21
C THR A 112 2.05 -11.29 1.97
N GLU A 113 2.72 -12.14 2.74
CA GLU A 113 2.46 -13.59 2.70
C GLU A 113 1.04 -13.91 3.21
N PRO A 114 0.35 -14.92 2.63
CA PRO A 114 0.78 -15.79 1.53
C PRO A 114 0.54 -15.18 0.13
N HIS A 115 -0.11 -14.02 0.05
CA HIS A 115 -0.64 -13.44 -1.18
C HIS A 115 0.44 -12.99 -2.17
N VAL A 116 1.56 -12.50 -1.66
CA VAL A 116 2.71 -12.05 -2.46
C VAL A 116 3.26 -13.16 -3.35
N ARG A 117 3.11 -14.44 -2.99
CA ARG A 117 3.52 -15.58 -3.86
C ARG A 117 2.71 -15.67 -5.15
N VAL A 118 1.45 -15.25 -5.11
CA VAL A 118 0.60 -15.20 -6.31
C VAL A 118 1.02 -14.01 -7.18
N LEU A 119 1.27 -12.85 -6.56
CA LEU A 119 1.77 -11.68 -7.27
C LEU A 119 3.11 -11.97 -7.95
N ALA A 120 4.07 -12.55 -7.23
CA ALA A 120 5.41 -12.83 -7.74
C ALA A 120 5.38 -13.75 -8.96
N ARG A 121 4.66 -14.87 -8.91
CA ARG A 121 4.52 -15.81 -10.03
C ARG A 121 3.92 -15.15 -11.28
N ARG A 122 2.91 -14.30 -11.10
CA ARG A 122 2.28 -13.60 -12.22
C ARG A 122 3.17 -12.51 -12.80
N LEU A 123 3.86 -11.75 -11.93
CA LEU A 123 4.83 -10.74 -12.35
C LEU A 123 5.97 -11.36 -13.16
N GLU A 124 6.49 -12.51 -12.73
CA GLU A 124 7.53 -13.26 -13.46
C GLU A 124 7.06 -13.64 -14.87
N ALA A 125 5.86 -14.21 -15.01
CA ALA A 125 5.27 -14.54 -16.30
C ALA A 125 5.09 -13.30 -17.21
N CYS A 126 4.67 -12.16 -16.64
CA CYS A 126 4.55 -10.90 -17.40
C CYS A 126 5.91 -10.39 -17.88
N ILE A 127 6.94 -10.45 -17.04
CA ILE A 127 8.30 -10.01 -17.41
C ILE A 127 8.85 -10.89 -18.53
N GLU A 128 8.69 -12.22 -18.42
CA GLU A 128 9.17 -13.14 -19.44
C GLU A 128 8.44 -12.93 -20.78
N SER A 129 7.11 -12.76 -20.74
CA SER A 129 6.33 -12.44 -21.93
C SER A 129 6.78 -11.13 -22.58
N ALA A 130 7.07 -10.09 -21.78
CA ALA A 130 7.54 -8.80 -22.29
C ALA A 130 8.94 -8.90 -22.93
N ARG A 131 9.83 -9.73 -22.36
CA ARG A 131 11.16 -10.01 -22.92
C ARG A 131 11.05 -10.68 -24.29
N LEU A 132 10.22 -11.71 -24.39
CA LEU A 132 9.98 -12.42 -25.66
C LEU A 132 9.39 -11.50 -26.73
N ALA A 133 8.39 -10.69 -26.39
CA ALA A 133 7.79 -9.73 -27.32
C ALA A 133 8.81 -8.70 -27.86
N THR A 134 9.76 -8.29 -27.02
CA THR A 134 10.84 -7.37 -27.42
C THR A 134 11.83 -8.01 -28.40
N MET A 135 12.03 -9.34 -28.32
CA MET A 135 12.91 -10.07 -29.24
C MET A 135 12.27 -10.26 -30.62
N VAL A 136 10.97 -10.56 -30.67
CA VAL A 136 10.23 -10.77 -31.93
C VAL A 136 10.06 -9.48 -32.73
N GLY A 137 9.91 -8.32 -32.06
CA GLY A 137 9.79 -7.03 -32.75
C GLY A 137 11.09 -6.47 -33.35
N ARG A 138 12.24 -7.16 -33.20
CA ARG A 138 13.56 -6.73 -33.71
C ARG A 138 14.06 -7.53 -34.92
N THR A 139 13.38 -8.62 -35.27
CA THR A 139 13.64 -9.43 -36.48
C THR A 139 12.69 -9.04 -37.59
#